data_AF-A0A7Y5BR11-F1
#
_entry.id   AF-A0A7Y5BR11-F1
#
_cell.length_a   1.000
_cell.length_b   1.000
_cell.length_c   1.000
_cell.angle_alpha   90.00
_cell.angle_beta   90.00
_cell.angle_gamma   90.00
#
_symmetry.space_group_name_H-M   'P 1'
#
loop_
_entity.id
_entity.type
_entity.pdbx_description
1 polymer ?
#
loop_
_entity_poly.entity_id
_entity_poly.type
_entity_poly.pdbx_seq_one_letter_code
_entity_poly.pdbx_strand_id
1 'polypeptide(L)'
;MFVHPTSSRERWLTISLVAITAFATFVLYLVSNAQASATDPLFQTIPALEQFVLVMAVYPIKLAYMLLASVVVLLLWKETTRSLSALRWAMIFFLIGELICWVNIVAFYEENLLLEYLHSWGMVVCLGFLIFAVLEALDSAVFHYSAPEVKCALAGVCGKCAKFTDVPCALERLFKWTLPLGLLLVWMPLTAPMVPVSFDTVVFGVGRNLSHSLAVQSYEMRYAPWTSLLLIGAAWLLVLVRARQGESLRLAKILLSAGAGHLAFAFMRLAFFAFYRDHLVWFVFWEEFTELILIGSVLVMLWVFQPQLWTRWTKLLSPL
;
A
#
# COMPACT_ATOMS: atom_id res chain seq x y z
N MET A 1 0.90 11.70 16.40
CA MET A 1 1.06 13.05 15.84
C MET A 1 0.57 13.04 14.38
N PHE A 2 -0.75 12.94 14.22
CA PHE A 2 -1.44 13.03 12.94
C PHE A 2 -1.44 14.50 12.50
N VAL A 3 -1.25 14.78 11.19
CA VAL A 3 -1.51 16.06 10.50
C VAL A 3 -2.52 16.84 11.34
N HIS A 4 -2.22 18.06 11.81
CA HIS A 4 -3.25 18.88 12.49
C HIS A 4 -4.47 18.90 11.57
N PRO A 5 -5.52 18.12 11.84
CA PRO A 5 -6.73 18.29 11.08
C PRO A 5 -7.19 19.67 11.51
N THR A 6 -7.69 20.44 10.57
CA THR A 6 -8.31 21.71 10.90
C THR A 6 -9.52 21.51 11.82
N SER A 7 -10.05 20.26 11.92
CA SER A 7 -11.03 19.86 12.94
C SER A 7 -10.77 18.45 13.51
N SER A 8 -10.99 18.25 14.82
CA SER A 8 -10.90 16.94 15.50
C SER A 8 -11.68 15.82 14.78
N ARG A 9 -12.76 16.19 14.08
CA ARG A 9 -13.64 15.30 13.31
C ARG A 9 -12.92 14.52 12.22
N GLU A 10 -11.95 15.11 11.52
CA GLU A 10 -11.26 14.43 10.41
C GLU A 10 -10.32 13.33 10.91
N ARG A 11 -9.64 13.56 12.03
CA ARG A 11 -8.81 12.53 12.68
C ARG A 11 -9.65 11.31 13.00
N TRP A 12 -10.83 11.52 13.59
CA TRP A 12 -11.75 10.44 13.90
C TRP A 12 -12.27 9.72 12.66
N LEU A 13 -12.58 10.44 11.57
CA LEU A 13 -13.02 9.80 10.32
C LEU A 13 -11.95 8.89 9.72
N THR A 14 -10.69 9.33 9.65
CA THR A 14 -9.61 8.48 9.13
C THR A 14 -9.36 7.28 10.04
N ILE A 15 -9.29 7.49 11.35
CA ILE A 15 -9.10 6.40 12.32
C ILE A 15 -10.25 5.41 12.25
N SER A 16 -11.50 5.88 12.22
CA SER A 16 -12.67 5.02 12.11
C SER A 16 -12.71 4.26 10.80
N LEU A 17 -12.34 4.88 9.67
CA LEU A 17 -12.29 4.19 8.39
C LEU A 17 -11.24 3.07 8.39
N VAL A 18 -10.05 3.34 8.92
CA VAL A 18 -8.97 2.36 9.07
C VAL A 18 -9.40 1.23 10.02
N ALA A 19 -10.03 1.56 11.15
CA ALA A 19 -10.49 0.56 12.12
C ALA A 19 -11.65 -0.28 11.58
N ILE A 20 -12.62 0.32 10.89
CA ILE A 20 -13.77 -0.39 10.30
C ILE A 20 -13.30 -1.32 9.18
N THR A 21 -12.42 -0.82 8.30
CA THR A 21 -11.86 -1.66 7.23
C THR A 21 -11.06 -2.82 7.81
N ALA A 22 -10.21 -2.58 8.81
CA ALA A 22 -9.48 -3.63 9.53
C ALA A 22 -10.40 -4.64 10.21
N PHE A 23 -11.43 -4.19 10.91
CA PHE A 23 -12.35 -5.08 11.63
C PHE A 23 -13.20 -5.91 10.67
N ALA A 24 -13.77 -5.28 9.64
CA ALA A 24 -14.61 -5.97 8.65
C ALA A 24 -13.80 -7.02 7.89
N THR A 25 -12.58 -6.68 7.46
CA THR A 25 -11.71 -7.63 6.77
C THR A 25 -11.21 -8.74 7.70
N PHE A 26 -10.98 -8.45 8.98
CA PHE A 26 -10.61 -9.45 9.97
C PHE A 26 -11.73 -10.46 10.28
N VAL A 27 -12.96 -10.00 10.49
CA VAL A 27 -14.10 -10.89 10.74
C VAL A 27 -14.31 -11.84 9.56
N LEU A 28 -14.20 -11.32 8.34
CA LEU A 28 -14.35 -12.12 7.13
C LEU A 28 -13.20 -13.11 6.92
N TYR A 29 -11.97 -12.72 7.30
CA TYR A 29 -10.81 -13.59 7.31
C TYR A 29 -11.02 -14.80 8.25
N LEU A 30 -11.50 -14.56 9.48
CA LEU A 30 -11.79 -15.62 10.43
C LEU A 30 -12.84 -16.63 9.91
N VAL A 31 -13.85 -16.15 9.18
CA VAL A 31 -14.88 -17.00 8.57
C VAL A 31 -14.28 -17.89 7.47
N SER A 32 -13.32 -17.37 6.69
CA SER A 32 -12.65 -18.13 5.62
C SER A 32 -11.75 -19.26 6.16
N ASN A 33 -11.12 -19.05 7.32
CA ASN A 33 -10.20 -20.01 7.94
C ASN A 33 -10.87 -21.31 8.39
N ALA A 34 -12.18 -21.30 8.63
CA ALA A 34 -12.90 -22.47 9.11
C ALA A 34 -13.07 -23.58 8.04
N GLN A 35 -12.70 -23.34 6.78
CA GLN A 35 -13.04 -24.22 5.64
C GLN A 35 -11.84 -24.83 4.90
N ALA A 36 -10.59 -24.60 5.34
CA ALA A 36 -9.43 -25.17 4.67
C ALA A 36 -9.21 -26.64 5.10
N SER A 37 -9.70 -27.59 4.30
CA SER A 37 -9.33 -29.01 4.45
C SER A 37 -7.88 -29.22 4.02
N ALA A 38 -7.04 -29.69 4.95
CA ALA A 38 -5.66 -30.05 4.69
C ALA A 38 -5.61 -31.28 3.77
N THR A 39 -5.06 -31.10 2.57
CA THR A 39 -4.37 -32.19 1.90
C THR A 39 -2.94 -32.14 2.40
N ASP A 40 -2.37 -33.29 2.77
CA ASP A 40 -0.99 -33.34 3.24
C ASP A 40 -0.07 -32.76 2.14
N PRO A 41 0.74 -31.73 2.45
CA PRO A 41 1.60 -31.11 1.46
C PRO A 41 2.60 -32.12 0.90
N LEU A 42 2.83 -32.08 -0.42
CA LEU A 42 3.84 -32.92 -1.05
C LEU A 42 5.23 -32.42 -0.66
N PHE A 43 6.14 -33.34 -0.36
CA PHE A 43 7.54 -32.99 -0.16
C PHE A 43 8.22 -32.72 -1.52
N GLN A 44 8.90 -31.59 -1.65
CA GLN A 44 9.65 -31.19 -2.85
C GLN A 44 11.08 -30.81 -2.48
N THR A 45 12.05 -31.40 -3.20
CA THR A 45 13.46 -31.01 -3.08
C THR A 45 13.73 -29.80 -3.97
N ILE A 46 14.12 -28.66 -3.36
CA ILE A 46 14.52 -27.47 -4.11
C ILE A 46 16.05 -27.41 -4.31
N PRO A 47 16.54 -26.93 -5.48
CA PRO A 47 17.98 -26.77 -5.74
C PRO A 47 18.67 -25.84 -4.74
N ALA A 48 19.99 -26.02 -4.54
CA ALA A 48 20.78 -25.18 -3.63
C ALA A 48 20.72 -23.67 -3.97
N LEU A 49 20.60 -23.33 -5.25
CA LEU A 49 20.42 -21.94 -5.68
C LEU A 49 19.11 -21.35 -5.16
N GLU A 50 18.00 -22.10 -5.24
CA GLU A 50 16.69 -21.66 -4.74
C GLU A 50 16.69 -21.53 -3.21
N GLN A 51 17.36 -22.45 -2.51
CA GLN A 51 17.55 -22.34 -1.06
C GLN A 51 18.32 -21.05 -0.71
N PHE A 52 19.39 -20.74 -1.45
CA PHE A 52 20.15 -19.52 -1.25
C PHE A 52 19.31 -18.27 -1.54
N VAL A 53 18.56 -18.25 -2.64
CA VAL A 53 17.66 -17.16 -3.02
C VAL A 53 16.61 -16.90 -1.95
N LEU A 54 15.99 -17.96 -1.42
CA LEU A 54 15.00 -17.85 -0.34
C LEU A 54 15.63 -17.24 0.93
N VAL A 55 16.81 -17.71 1.33
CA VAL A 55 17.54 -17.15 2.48
C VAL A 55 17.90 -15.68 2.24
N MET A 56 18.34 -15.32 1.03
CA MET A 56 18.65 -13.94 0.67
C MET A 56 17.42 -13.02 0.68
N ALA A 57 16.26 -13.51 0.25
CA ALA A 57 15.01 -12.78 0.29
C ALA A 57 14.59 -12.48 1.74
N VAL A 58 14.47 -13.54 2.54
CA VAL A 58 13.92 -13.51 3.90
C VAL A 58 14.79 -12.72 4.88
N TYR A 59 16.11 -12.75 4.72
CA TYR A 59 17.04 -12.16 5.68
C TYR A 59 17.66 -10.83 5.22
N PRO A 60 18.66 -10.80 4.31
CA PRO A 60 19.37 -9.58 3.99
C PRO A 60 18.54 -8.58 3.19
N ILE A 61 17.71 -9.02 2.23
CA ILE A 61 16.86 -8.09 1.46
C ILE A 61 15.83 -7.44 2.39
N LYS A 62 15.12 -8.25 3.18
CA LYS A 62 14.17 -7.77 4.19
C LYS A 62 14.79 -6.78 5.17
N LEU A 63 15.91 -7.17 5.78
CA LEU A 63 16.62 -6.29 6.71
C LEU A 63 17.05 -4.97 6.03
N ALA A 64 17.56 -5.03 4.79
CA ALA A 64 18.03 -3.86 4.08
C ALA A 64 16.90 -2.84 3.87
N TYR A 65 15.76 -3.25 3.32
CA TYR A 65 14.66 -2.28 3.10
C TYR A 65 14.04 -1.80 4.42
N MET A 66 14.02 -2.62 5.48
CA MET A 66 13.51 -2.18 6.79
C MET A 66 14.40 -1.11 7.41
N LEU A 67 15.72 -1.25 7.29
CA LEU A 67 16.67 -0.23 7.73
C LEU A 67 16.53 1.05 6.90
N LEU A 68 16.40 0.93 5.57
CA LEU A 68 16.18 2.07 4.69
C LEU A 68 14.85 2.79 4.99
N ALA A 69 13.76 2.05 5.22
CA ALA A 69 12.47 2.62 5.59
C ALA A 69 12.54 3.33 6.95
N SER A 70 13.30 2.78 7.91
CA SER A 70 13.58 3.42 9.20
C SER A 70 14.32 4.76 9.01
N VAL A 71 15.32 4.79 8.13
CA VAL A 71 15.99 6.05 7.74
C VAL A 71 14.99 7.05 7.17
N VAL A 72 14.09 6.64 6.28
CA VAL A 72 13.05 7.53 5.74
C VAL A 72 12.15 8.08 6.86
N VAL A 73 11.69 7.25 7.80
CA VAL A 73 10.87 7.70 8.94
C VAL A 73 11.60 8.77 9.75
N LEU A 74 12.89 8.56 10.04
CA LEU A 74 13.72 9.52 10.76
C LEU A 74 13.91 10.81 9.96
N LEU A 75 14.21 10.73 8.66
CA LEU A 75 14.34 11.87 7.76
C LEU A 75 13.09 12.76 7.78
N LEU A 76 11.91 12.14 7.80
CA LEU A 76 10.61 12.82 7.75
C LEU A 76 10.02 13.15 9.13
N TRP A 77 10.73 12.85 10.23
CA TRP A 77 10.15 12.92 11.59
C TRP A 77 9.61 14.30 11.96
N LYS A 78 10.29 15.37 11.51
CA LYS A 78 9.90 16.76 11.80
C LYS A 78 9.07 17.41 10.68
N GLU A 79 8.85 16.71 9.58
CA GLU A 79 8.12 17.26 8.45
C GLU A 79 6.60 17.26 8.74
N THR A 80 5.97 18.39 8.47
CA THR A 80 4.55 18.65 8.77
C THR A 80 3.72 18.92 7.52
N THR A 81 4.35 19.08 6.35
CA THR A 81 3.63 19.18 5.08
C THR A 81 2.82 17.91 4.86
N ARG A 82 1.61 18.05 4.28
CA ARG A 82 0.65 16.93 4.21
C ARG A 82 1.21 15.72 3.45
N SER A 83 1.89 15.97 2.33
CA SER A 83 2.52 14.93 1.51
C SER A 83 3.62 14.18 2.27
N LEU A 84 4.57 14.90 2.89
CA LEU A 84 5.66 14.28 3.64
C LEU A 84 5.18 13.60 4.93
N SER A 85 4.17 14.17 5.60
CA SER A 85 3.56 13.52 6.75
C SER A 85 2.85 12.24 6.36
N ALA A 86 2.14 12.20 5.22
CA ALA A 86 1.51 10.99 4.72
C ALA A 86 2.55 9.94 4.34
N LEU A 87 3.64 10.35 3.66
CA LEU A 87 4.75 9.47 3.33
C LEU A 87 5.41 8.88 4.60
N ARG A 88 5.60 9.69 5.65
CA ARG A 88 6.08 9.19 6.95
C ARG A 88 5.16 8.10 7.50
N TRP A 89 3.84 8.32 7.47
CA TRP A 89 2.87 7.32 7.93
C TRP A 89 2.90 6.06 7.07
N ALA A 90 3.05 6.18 5.75
CA ALA A 90 3.24 5.03 4.87
C ALA A 90 4.42 4.17 5.34
N MET A 91 5.58 4.79 5.59
CA MET A 91 6.77 4.06 6.05
C MET A 91 6.62 3.47 7.46
N ILE A 92 5.87 4.12 8.36
CA ILE A 92 5.55 3.55 9.68
C ILE A 92 4.70 2.29 9.53
N PHE A 93 3.64 2.33 8.71
CA PHE A 93 2.78 1.15 8.50
C PHE A 93 3.51 0.03 7.75
N PHE A 94 4.38 0.38 6.80
CA PHE A 94 5.29 -0.56 6.16
C PHE A 94 6.15 -1.29 7.22
N LEU A 95 6.88 -0.56 8.05
CA LEU A 95 7.73 -1.16 9.10
C LEU A 95 6.94 -2.02 10.09
N ILE A 96 5.73 -1.60 10.46
CA ILE A 96 4.86 -2.40 11.33
C ILE A 96 4.45 -3.71 10.65
N GLY A 97 4.02 -3.65 9.39
CA GLY A 97 3.67 -4.83 8.59
C GLY A 97 4.85 -5.79 8.46
N GLU A 98 6.04 -5.26 8.18
CA GLU A 98 7.26 -6.04 8.02
C GLU A 98 7.76 -6.65 9.32
N LEU A 99 7.65 -5.92 10.43
CA LEU A 99 7.97 -6.48 11.75
C LEU A 99 7.03 -7.63 12.10
N ILE A 100 5.76 -7.55 11.73
CA ILE A 100 4.78 -8.62 11.94
C ILE A 100 5.12 -9.84 11.09
N CYS A 101 5.46 -9.64 9.81
CA CYS A 101 5.96 -10.70 8.91
C CYS A 101 7.20 -11.37 9.51
N TRP A 102 8.18 -10.59 9.95
CA TRP A 102 9.39 -11.10 10.60
C TRP A 102 9.10 -11.95 11.85
N VAL A 103 8.19 -11.49 12.71
CA VAL A 103 7.75 -12.28 13.88
C VAL A 103 7.09 -13.59 13.44
N ASN A 104 6.28 -13.57 12.37
CA ASN A 104 5.67 -14.78 11.82
C ASN A 104 6.73 -15.79 11.35
N ILE A 105 7.74 -15.32 10.62
CA ILE A 105 8.85 -16.13 10.10
C ILE A 105 9.66 -16.79 11.23
N VAL A 106 10.04 -16.00 12.24
CA VAL A 106 10.96 -16.44 13.30
C VAL A 106 10.27 -17.27 14.37
N ALA A 107 9.06 -16.88 14.79
CA ALA A 107 8.38 -17.52 15.93
C ALA A 107 7.37 -18.59 15.51
N PHE A 108 6.82 -18.50 14.30
CA PHE A 108 5.72 -19.37 13.84
C PHE A 108 6.01 -20.05 12.50
N TYR A 109 7.22 -19.94 11.97
CA TYR A 109 7.61 -20.53 10.68
C TYR A 109 6.66 -20.17 9.52
N GLU A 110 6.11 -18.94 9.54
CA GLU A 110 5.11 -18.42 8.58
C GLU A 110 3.70 -19.04 8.65
N GLU A 111 3.44 -19.93 9.61
CA GLU A 111 2.15 -20.64 9.69
C GLU A 111 1.04 -19.82 10.37
N ASN A 112 1.37 -18.69 11.01
CA ASN A 112 0.39 -17.88 11.71
C ASN A 112 -0.39 -16.96 10.76
N LEU A 113 -1.53 -17.48 10.32
CA LEU A 113 -2.55 -16.82 9.52
C LEU A 113 -2.93 -15.40 9.99
N LEU A 114 -3.06 -15.15 11.30
CA LEU A 114 -3.38 -13.81 11.79
C LEU A 114 -2.25 -12.82 11.52
N LEU A 115 -0.99 -13.21 11.74
CA LEU A 115 0.16 -12.35 11.50
C LEU A 115 0.30 -12.06 10.00
N GLU A 116 0.08 -13.06 9.15
CA GLU A 116 0.08 -12.89 7.69
C GLU A 116 -0.98 -11.89 7.22
N TYR A 117 -2.20 -12.00 7.77
CA TYR A 117 -3.26 -11.03 7.52
C TYR A 117 -2.87 -9.61 7.98
N LEU A 118 -2.29 -9.47 9.18
CA LEU A 118 -1.89 -8.16 9.71
C LEU A 118 -0.74 -7.53 8.91
N HIS A 119 0.22 -8.33 8.44
CA HIS A 119 1.26 -7.90 7.51
C HIS A 119 0.63 -7.39 6.20
N SER A 120 -0.21 -8.21 5.56
CA SER A 120 -0.94 -7.85 4.33
C SER A 120 -1.75 -6.55 4.48
N TRP A 121 -2.45 -6.40 5.62
CA TRP A 121 -3.19 -5.18 5.93
C TRP A 121 -2.26 -3.96 6.14
N GLY A 122 -1.14 -4.14 6.82
CA GLY A 122 -0.09 -3.12 6.96
C GLY A 122 0.40 -2.61 5.60
N MET A 123 0.60 -3.52 4.65
CA MET A 123 1.01 -3.21 3.28
C MET A 123 -0.06 -2.43 2.51
N VAL A 124 -1.34 -2.82 2.62
CA VAL A 124 -2.46 -2.05 2.05
C VAL A 124 -2.49 -0.62 2.59
N VAL A 125 -2.37 -0.44 3.90
CA VAL A 125 -2.39 0.89 4.53
C VAL A 125 -1.18 1.72 4.11
N CYS A 126 0.02 1.11 4.05
CA CYS A 126 1.22 1.73 3.52
C CYS A 126 0.99 2.28 2.10
N LEU A 127 0.52 1.43 1.19
CA LEU A 127 0.26 1.81 -0.21
C LEU A 127 -0.80 2.92 -0.29
N GLY A 128 -1.84 2.87 0.53
CA GLY A 128 -2.85 3.93 0.59
C GLY A 128 -2.27 5.28 1.02
N PHE A 129 -1.43 5.33 2.07
CA PHE A 129 -0.75 6.55 2.47
C PHE A 129 0.27 7.04 1.44
N LEU A 130 0.97 6.13 0.78
CA LEU A 130 1.92 6.46 -0.28
C LEU A 130 1.22 7.12 -1.47
N ILE A 131 0.12 6.55 -1.95
CA ILE A 131 -0.69 7.12 -3.04
C ILE A 131 -1.23 8.50 -2.62
N PHE A 132 -1.71 8.63 -1.39
CA PHE A 132 -2.17 9.92 -0.86
C PHE A 132 -1.03 10.95 -0.83
N ALA A 133 0.17 10.56 -0.41
CA ALA A 133 1.35 11.41 -0.40
C ALA A 133 1.71 11.92 -1.80
N VAL A 134 1.66 11.05 -2.81
CA VAL A 134 1.89 11.39 -4.22
C VAL A 134 0.82 12.36 -4.73
N LEU A 135 -0.46 12.08 -4.46
CA LEU A 135 -1.55 12.96 -4.88
C LEU A 135 -1.45 14.35 -4.24
N GLU A 136 -1.11 14.45 -2.95
CA GLU A 136 -0.90 15.73 -2.28
C GLU A 136 0.37 16.45 -2.77
N ALA A 137 1.44 15.72 -3.09
CA ALA A 137 2.65 16.31 -3.67
C ALA A 137 2.36 16.90 -5.06
N LEU A 138 1.70 16.15 -5.93
CA LEU A 138 1.30 16.64 -7.26
C LEU A 138 0.33 17.82 -7.17
N ASP A 139 -0.65 17.75 -6.27
CA ASP A 139 -1.60 18.85 -6.12
C ASP A 139 -0.96 20.10 -5.51
N SER A 140 -0.05 19.97 -4.55
CA SER A 140 0.60 21.13 -3.94
C SER A 140 1.72 21.74 -4.81
N ALA A 141 2.38 20.94 -5.65
CA ALA A 141 3.52 21.41 -6.45
C ALA A 141 3.17 21.69 -7.93
N VAL A 142 2.19 20.98 -8.50
CA VAL A 142 1.87 21.05 -9.93
C VAL A 142 0.47 21.61 -10.15
N PHE A 143 -0.56 21.00 -9.57
CA PHE A 143 -1.94 21.36 -9.99
C PHE A 143 -2.52 22.56 -9.26
N HIS A 144 -2.21 22.74 -7.99
CA HIS A 144 -2.82 23.69 -7.06
C HIS A 144 -4.36 23.65 -7.09
N TYR A 145 -4.96 22.48 -7.29
CA TYR A 145 -6.40 22.33 -7.40
C TYR A 145 -7.09 22.55 -6.04
N SER A 146 -6.50 22.07 -4.93
CA SER A 146 -7.10 22.22 -3.59
C SER A 146 -6.85 23.57 -2.89
N ALA A 147 -6.06 24.48 -3.46
CA ALA A 147 -5.61 25.72 -2.79
C ALA A 147 -6.36 26.97 -3.31
N PRO A 148 -7.56 27.34 -2.83
CA PRO A 148 -8.50 28.28 -3.48
C PRO A 148 -7.88 29.59 -4.00
N GLU A 149 -6.88 30.10 -3.30
CA GLU A 149 -6.14 31.33 -3.57
C GLU A 149 -5.12 31.23 -4.72
N VAL A 150 -4.65 30.03 -5.09
CA VAL A 150 -3.61 29.85 -6.11
C VAL A 150 -4.21 29.50 -7.47
N LYS A 151 -3.73 30.10 -8.56
CA LYS A 151 -4.19 29.72 -9.91
C LYS A 151 -3.72 28.30 -10.24
N CYS A 152 -4.63 27.46 -10.72
CA CYS A 152 -4.29 26.10 -11.18
C CYS A 152 -3.31 26.17 -12.36
N ALA A 153 -2.24 25.36 -12.35
CA ALA A 153 -1.24 25.38 -13.44
C ALA A 153 -1.82 24.95 -14.80
N LEU A 154 -2.84 24.08 -14.80
CA LEU A 154 -3.53 23.64 -16.01
C LEU A 154 -4.57 24.65 -16.52
N ALA A 155 -4.70 25.82 -15.90
CA ALA A 155 -5.68 26.82 -16.33
C ALA A 155 -5.45 27.31 -17.77
N GLY A 156 -4.19 27.38 -18.23
CA GLY A 156 -3.86 27.75 -19.62
C GLY A 156 -4.34 26.71 -20.64
N VAL A 157 -4.30 25.43 -20.30
CA VAL A 157 -4.76 24.32 -21.15
C VAL A 157 -6.28 24.18 -21.09
N CYS A 158 -6.87 24.37 -19.92
CA CYS A 158 -8.32 24.25 -19.73
C CYS A 158 -9.10 25.45 -20.27
N GLY A 159 -8.45 26.61 -20.45
CA GLY A 159 -9.06 27.91 -20.78
C GLY A 159 -9.84 28.52 -19.60
N LYS A 160 -10.73 27.73 -18.98
CA LYS A 160 -11.46 28.09 -17.76
C LYS A 160 -11.24 27.05 -16.66
N CYS A 161 -11.30 27.48 -15.40
CA CYS A 161 -11.07 26.62 -14.25
C CYS A 161 -12.34 26.49 -13.40
N ALA A 162 -12.75 25.25 -13.11
CA ALA A 162 -13.89 24.92 -12.26
C ALA A 162 -13.79 25.51 -10.84
N LYS A 163 -12.58 25.89 -10.45
CA LYS A 163 -12.27 26.54 -9.17
C LYS A 163 -12.75 27.99 -9.08
N PHE A 164 -12.70 28.73 -10.18
CA PHE A 164 -13.03 30.17 -10.21
C PHE A 164 -14.34 30.46 -10.92
N THR A 165 -14.81 29.52 -11.74
CA THR A 165 -15.99 29.70 -12.58
C THR A 165 -16.80 28.41 -12.61
N ASP A 166 -18.13 28.52 -12.71
CA ASP A 166 -19.04 27.38 -12.82
C ASP A 166 -18.98 26.77 -14.23
N VAL A 167 -17.86 26.13 -14.55
CA VAL A 167 -17.64 25.44 -15.82
C VAL A 167 -16.81 24.17 -15.60
N PRO A 168 -17.09 23.09 -16.33
CA PRO A 168 -16.30 21.87 -16.23
C PRO A 168 -14.87 22.10 -16.73
N CYS A 169 -13.85 21.76 -15.94
CA CYS A 169 -12.45 21.81 -16.36
C CYS A 169 -11.92 20.42 -16.76
N ALA A 170 -10.85 20.37 -17.56
CA ALA A 170 -10.29 19.11 -18.04
C ALA A 170 -9.77 18.22 -16.90
N LEU A 171 -9.18 18.81 -15.86
CA LEU A 171 -8.70 18.07 -14.68
C LEU A 171 -9.86 17.40 -13.92
N GLU A 172 -10.97 18.10 -13.72
CA GLU A 172 -12.18 17.53 -13.11
C GLU A 172 -12.73 16.37 -13.94
N ARG A 173 -12.79 16.53 -15.27
CA ARG A 173 -13.21 15.46 -16.19
C ARG A 173 -12.27 14.27 -16.12
N LEU A 174 -10.95 14.50 -16.08
CA LEU A 174 -9.96 13.44 -15.94
C LEU A 174 -10.24 12.63 -14.68
N PHE A 175 -10.39 13.25 -13.51
CA PHE A 175 -10.75 12.52 -12.28
C PHE A 175 -12.07 11.76 -12.38
N LYS A 176 -13.11 12.36 -13.00
CA LYS A 176 -14.41 11.70 -13.20
C LYS A 176 -14.33 10.45 -14.08
N TRP A 177 -13.36 10.37 -14.99
CA TRP A 177 -13.17 9.23 -15.89
C TRP A 177 -12.11 8.23 -15.42
N THR A 178 -11.08 8.66 -14.71
CA THR A 178 -10.07 7.74 -14.17
C THR A 178 -10.63 6.85 -13.06
N LEU A 179 -11.55 7.37 -12.23
CA LEU A 179 -12.17 6.60 -11.15
C LEU A 179 -12.99 5.38 -11.63
N PRO A 180 -13.91 5.49 -12.61
CA PRO A 180 -14.63 4.33 -13.13
C PRO A 180 -13.71 3.34 -13.85
N LEU A 181 -12.63 3.79 -14.50
CA LEU A 181 -11.61 2.87 -15.02
C LEU A 181 -10.94 2.07 -13.89
N GLY A 182 -10.64 2.72 -12.76
CA GLY A 182 -10.18 2.05 -11.54
C GLY A 182 -11.17 0.99 -11.05
N LEU A 183 -12.48 1.28 -11.06
CA LEU A 183 -13.52 0.31 -10.71
C LEU A 183 -13.56 -0.90 -11.66
N LEU A 184 -13.31 -0.70 -12.95
CA LEU A 184 -13.24 -1.81 -13.91
C LEU A 184 -12.06 -2.75 -13.60
N LEU A 185 -10.91 -2.19 -13.20
CA LEU A 185 -9.73 -2.99 -12.85
C LEU A 185 -9.95 -3.87 -11.61
N VAL A 186 -10.85 -3.49 -10.70
CA VAL A 186 -11.19 -4.31 -9.52
C VAL A 186 -11.74 -5.70 -9.89
N TRP A 187 -12.38 -5.83 -11.05
CA TRP A 187 -12.95 -7.11 -11.47
C TRP A 187 -11.90 -8.16 -11.81
N MET A 188 -10.67 -7.77 -12.16
CA MET A 188 -9.60 -8.71 -12.47
C MET A 188 -9.26 -9.63 -11.28
N PRO A 189 -8.87 -9.11 -10.10
CA PRO A 189 -8.63 -9.97 -8.93
C PRO A 189 -9.90 -10.67 -8.43
N LEU A 190 -11.08 -10.04 -8.52
CA LEU A 190 -12.34 -10.67 -8.12
C LEU A 190 -12.69 -11.93 -8.91
N THR A 191 -12.28 -12.01 -10.17
CA THR A 191 -12.56 -13.15 -11.06
C THR A 191 -11.41 -14.15 -11.13
N ALA A 192 -10.23 -13.82 -10.56
CA ALA A 192 -9.10 -14.74 -10.51
C ALA A 192 -9.43 -15.99 -9.68
N PRO A 193 -9.05 -17.21 -10.13
CA PRO A 193 -9.27 -18.42 -9.36
C PRO A 193 -8.35 -18.44 -8.13
N MET A 194 -8.89 -18.92 -6.99
CA MET A 194 -8.09 -19.19 -5.81
C MET A 194 -7.71 -20.67 -5.81
N VAL A 195 -6.43 -20.97 -5.69
CA VAL A 195 -5.91 -22.34 -5.75
C VAL A 195 -4.91 -22.50 -4.61
N PRO A 196 -5.16 -23.34 -3.59
CA PRO A 196 -4.18 -23.53 -2.54
C PRO A 196 -2.90 -24.09 -3.14
N VAL A 197 -1.76 -23.49 -2.79
CA VAL A 197 -0.45 -24.05 -3.10
C VAL A 197 0.29 -24.22 -1.79
N SER A 198 0.81 -25.42 -1.54
CA SER A 198 1.67 -25.72 -0.41
C SER A 198 2.56 -26.91 -0.74
N PHE A 199 3.80 -26.87 -0.29
CA PHE A 199 4.71 -28.02 -0.31
C PHE A 199 5.71 -27.95 0.84
N ASP A 200 6.11 -29.12 1.31
CA ASP A 200 7.18 -29.25 2.30
C ASP A 200 8.53 -29.30 1.61
N THR A 201 9.55 -28.71 2.20
CA THR A 201 10.91 -28.71 1.66
C THR A 201 11.96 -28.62 2.77
N VAL A 202 13.23 -28.68 2.37
CA VAL A 202 14.38 -28.51 3.28
C VAL A 202 15.26 -27.39 2.74
N VAL A 203 15.47 -26.37 3.57
CA VAL A 203 16.34 -25.22 3.28
C VAL A 203 17.57 -25.34 4.17
N PHE A 204 18.70 -25.71 3.58
CA PHE A 204 19.98 -25.94 4.27
C PHE A 204 19.86 -26.82 5.52
N GLY A 205 19.09 -27.90 5.44
CA GLY A 205 18.88 -28.86 6.53
C GLY A 205 17.73 -28.52 7.48
N VAL A 206 17.06 -27.38 7.31
CA VAL A 206 15.89 -26.98 8.10
C VAL A 206 14.62 -27.26 7.30
N GLY A 207 13.73 -28.09 7.86
CA GLY A 207 12.42 -28.36 7.27
C GLY A 207 11.53 -27.11 7.28
N ARG A 208 10.84 -26.85 6.17
CA ARG A 208 9.93 -25.71 5.99
C ARG A 208 8.73 -26.10 5.15
N ASN A 209 7.57 -25.56 5.47
CA ASN A 209 6.42 -25.56 4.58
C ASN A 209 6.37 -24.21 3.85
N LEU A 210 6.38 -24.24 2.51
CA LEU A 210 6.11 -23.05 1.71
C LEU A 210 4.66 -23.12 1.28
N SER A 211 3.84 -22.13 1.63
CA SER A 211 2.43 -22.12 1.30
C SER A 211 1.86 -20.76 0.99
N HIS A 212 0.81 -20.77 0.16
CA HIS A 212 -0.07 -19.64 -0.08
C HIS A 212 -1.50 -20.12 0.12
N SER A 213 -1.97 -20.06 1.36
CA SER A 213 -3.25 -20.63 1.76
C SER A 213 -4.46 -19.94 1.10
N LEU A 214 -5.58 -20.65 0.99
CA LEU A 214 -6.84 -20.08 0.51
C LEU A 214 -7.33 -18.90 1.35
N ALA A 215 -7.01 -18.90 2.65
CA ALA A 215 -7.33 -17.80 3.55
C ALA A 215 -6.62 -16.51 3.18
N VAL A 216 -5.32 -16.62 2.87
CA VAL A 216 -4.51 -15.48 2.42
C VAL A 216 -5.02 -15.01 1.06
N GLN A 217 -5.26 -15.93 0.12
CA GLN A 217 -5.82 -15.60 -1.19
C GLN A 217 -7.21 -14.96 -1.12
N SER A 218 -8.06 -15.36 -0.16
CA SER A 218 -9.39 -14.75 -0.02
C SER A 218 -9.30 -13.28 0.40
N TYR A 219 -8.35 -12.94 1.27
CA TYR A 219 -8.05 -11.54 1.56
C TYR A 219 -7.58 -10.77 0.32
N GLU A 220 -6.57 -11.30 -0.36
CA GLU A 220 -5.90 -10.63 -1.48
C GLU A 220 -6.80 -10.49 -2.72
N MET A 221 -7.55 -11.54 -3.07
CA MET A 221 -8.29 -11.64 -4.33
C MET A 221 -9.80 -11.40 -4.17
N ARG A 222 -10.33 -11.35 -2.95
CA ARG A 222 -11.75 -11.05 -2.70
C ARG A 222 -11.92 -9.82 -1.83
N TYR A 223 -11.42 -9.84 -0.60
CA TYR A 223 -11.73 -8.79 0.37
C TYR A 223 -11.10 -7.44 0.03
N ALA A 224 -9.81 -7.42 -0.32
CA ALA A 224 -9.14 -6.19 -0.73
C ALA A 224 -9.79 -5.59 -2.00
N PRO A 225 -10.04 -6.35 -3.08
CA PRO A 225 -10.77 -5.86 -4.25
C PRO A 225 -12.17 -5.33 -3.93
N TRP A 226 -13.00 -6.05 -3.16
CA TRP A 226 -14.32 -5.54 -2.75
C TRP A 226 -14.22 -4.22 -1.98
N THR A 227 -13.28 -4.12 -1.06
CA THR A 227 -13.05 -2.89 -0.29
C THR A 227 -12.60 -1.75 -1.21
N SER A 228 -11.74 -2.04 -2.18
CA SER A 228 -11.36 -1.08 -3.23
C SER A 228 -12.57 -0.60 -4.03
N LEU A 229 -13.46 -1.51 -4.48
CA LEU A 229 -14.68 -1.16 -5.22
C LEU A 229 -15.53 -0.15 -4.45
N LEU A 230 -15.75 -0.42 -3.16
CA LEU A 230 -16.57 0.43 -2.29
C LEU A 230 -15.93 1.81 -2.08
N LEU A 231 -14.63 1.84 -1.79
CA LEU A 231 -13.91 3.09 -1.50
C LEU A 231 -13.72 3.97 -2.75
N ILE A 232 -13.30 3.38 -3.88
CA ILE A 232 -13.18 4.11 -5.16
C ILE A 232 -14.57 4.53 -5.65
N GLY A 233 -15.60 3.68 -5.46
CA GLY A 233 -16.98 4.00 -5.83
C GLY A 233 -17.51 5.19 -5.03
N ALA A 234 -17.27 5.20 -3.72
CA ALA A 234 -17.60 6.33 -2.86
C ALA A 234 -16.83 7.60 -3.25
N ALA A 235 -15.55 7.50 -3.56
CA ALA A 235 -14.76 8.62 -4.08
C ALA A 235 -15.34 9.17 -5.39
N TRP A 236 -15.75 8.29 -6.30
CA TRP A 236 -16.37 8.66 -7.58
C TRP A 236 -17.69 9.40 -7.37
N LEU A 237 -18.58 8.87 -6.52
CA LEU A 237 -19.85 9.52 -6.18
C LEU A 237 -19.64 10.89 -5.54
N LEU A 238 -18.66 11.04 -4.65
CA LEU A 238 -18.32 12.35 -4.06
C LEU A 238 -17.84 13.35 -5.12
N VAL A 239 -17.02 12.92 -6.07
CA VAL A 239 -16.58 13.78 -7.19
C VAL A 239 -17.75 14.11 -8.12
N LEU A 240 -18.69 13.20 -8.35
CA LEU A 240 -19.86 13.48 -9.18
C LEU A 240 -20.82 14.50 -8.53
N VAL A 241 -21.10 14.36 -7.23
CA VAL A 241 -22.10 15.19 -6.53
C VAL A 241 -21.49 16.48 -5.97
N ARG A 242 -20.23 16.46 -5.53
CA ARG A 242 -19.62 17.53 -4.72
C ARG A 242 -18.20 17.93 -5.14
N ALA A 243 -17.80 17.74 -6.40
CA ALA A 243 -16.46 18.07 -6.92
C ALA A 243 -15.93 19.48 -6.58
N ARG A 244 -16.81 20.42 -6.23
CA ARG A 244 -16.50 21.85 -6.08
C ARG A 244 -16.27 22.31 -4.64
N GLN A 245 -16.54 21.47 -3.64
CA GLN A 245 -16.34 21.82 -2.23
C GLN A 245 -15.00 21.28 -1.74
N GLY A 246 -14.12 22.16 -1.25
CA GLY A 246 -12.75 21.80 -0.85
C GLY A 246 -12.66 20.61 0.12
N GLU A 247 -13.57 20.53 1.09
CA GLU A 247 -13.65 19.37 2.00
C GLU A 247 -14.04 18.07 1.30
N SER A 248 -14.98 18.13 0.35
CA SER A 248 -15.45 16.97 -0.40
C SER A 248 -14.36 16.38 -1.29
N LEU A 249 -13.55 17.25 -1.92
CA LEU A 249 -12.41 16.83 -2.72
C LEU A 249 -11.35 16.12 -1.87
N ARG A 250 -11.06 16.65 -0.68
CA ARG A 250 -10.09 16.04 0.23
C ARG A 250 -10.56 14.66 0.69
N LEU A 251 -11.83 14.52 1.05
CA LEU A 251 -12.40 13.22 1.40
C LEU A 251 -12.33 12.25 0.21
N ALA A 252 -12.64 12.72 -1.00
CA ALA A 252 -12.51 11.91 -2.21
C ALA A 252 -11.07 11.43 -2.44
N LYS A 253 -10.05 12.27 -2.21
CA LYS A 253 -8.64 11.84 -2.27
C LYS A 253 -8.30 10.77 -1.24
N ILE A 254 -8.80 10.91 -0.01
CA ILE A 254 -8.58 9.92 1.06
C ILE A 254 -9.20 8.58 0.67
N LEU A 255 -10.46 8.58 0.25
CA LEU A 255 -11.17 7.36 -0.17
C LEU A 255 -10.53 6.72 -1.40
N LEU A 256 -10.17 7.54 -2.40
CA LEU A 256 -9.44 7.08 -3.58
C LEU A 256 -8.13 6.42 -3.19
N SER A 257 -7.33 7.07 -2.33
CA SER A 257 -6.01 6.54 -1.95
C SER A 257 -6.14 5.25 -1.16
N ALA A 258 -7.10 5.18 -0.22
CA ALA A 258 -7.38 3.96 0.53
C ALA A 258 -7.83 2.81 -0.40
N GLY A 259 -8.78 3.07 -1.32
CA GLY A 259 -9.22 2.07 -2.29
C GLY A 259 -8.12 1.65 -3.26
N ALA A 260 -7.31 2.60 -3.72
CA ALA A 260 -6.16 2.32 -4.59
C ALA A 260 -5.06 1.54 -3.87
N GLY A 261 -4.87 1.72 -2.56
CA GLY A 261 -3.97 0.90 -1.74
C GLY A 261 -4.40 -0.57 -1.74
N HIS A 262 -5.69 -0.84 -1.51
CA HIS A 262 -6.25 -2.19 -1.62
C HIS A 262 -6.10 -2.77 -3.04
N LEU A 263 -6.37 -1.96 -4.07
CA LEU A 263 -6.27 -2.40 -5.47
C LEU A 263 -4.83 -2.75 -5.85
N ALA A 264 -3.88 -1.87 -5.52
CA ALA A 264 -2.47 -2.05 -5.82
C ALA A 264 -1.92 -3.30 -5.13
N PHE A 265 -2.24 -3.51 -3.86
CA PHE A 265 -1.87 -4.73 -3.13
C PHE A 265 -2.45 -5.98 -3.81
N ALA A 266 -3.76 -6.00 -4.10
CA ALA A 266 -4.40 -7.14 -4.75
C ALA A 266 -3.80 -7.46 -6.13
N PHE A 267 -3.48 -6.45 -6.93
CA PHE A 267 -2.83 -6.64 -8.24
C PHE A 267 -1.40 -7.16 -8.11
N MET A 268 -0.63 -6.63 -7.16
CA MET A 268 0.74 -7.10 -6.92
C MET A 268 0.74 -8.58 -6.52
N ARG A 269 -0.09 -8.96 -5.55
CA ARG A 269 -0.24 -10.35 -5.08
C ARG A 269 -0.75 -11.26 -6.18
N LEU A 270 -1.76 -10.83 -6.94
CA LEU A 270 -2.26 -11.56 -8.09
C LEU A 270 -1.19 -11.76 -9.17
N ALA A 271 -0.38 -10.74 -9.46
CA ALA A 271 0.69 -10.84 -10.43
C ALA A 271 1.74 -11.86 -10.00
N PHE A 272 2.23 -11.80 -8.74
CA PHE A 272 3.16 -12.79 -8.23
C PHE A 272 2.57 -14.19 -8.25
N PHE A 273 1.31 -14.34 -7.83
CA PHE A 273 0.65 -15.64 -7.86
C PHE A 273 0.52 -16.17 -9.30
N ALA A 274 0.12 -15.32 -10.25
CA ALA A 274 -0.01 -15.72 -11.65
C ALA A 274 1.31 -16.17 -12.28
N PHE A 275 2.44 -15.53 -11.94
CA PHE A 275 3.75 -15.86 -12.51
C PHE A 275 4.50 -16.95 -11.74
N TYR A 276 4.30 -17.05 -10.43
CA TYR A 276 5.16 -17.84 -9.54
C TYR A 276 4.40 -18.83 -8.64
N ARG A 277 3.11 -19.09 -8.87
CA ARG A 277 2.34 -20.09 -8.08
C ARG A 277 3.04 -21.45 -8.02
N ASP A 278 3.67 -21.89 -9.11
CA ASP A 278 4.30 -23.20 -9.20
C ASP A 278 5.77 -23.17 -8.69
N HIS A 279 6.24 -21.99 -8.28
CA HIS A 279 7.61 -21.73 -7.83
C HIS A 279 7.64 -20.71 -6.68
N LEU A 280 7.14 -21.11 -5.50
CA LEU A 280 6.98 -20.21 -4.34
C LEU A 280 8.28 -19.56 -3.83
N VAL A 281 9.44 -20.16 -4.07
CA VAL A 281 10.73 -19.51 -3.76
C VAL A 281 10.88 -18.17 -4.52
N TRP A 282 10.54 -18.17 -5.81
CA TRP A 282 10.61 -16.97 -6.64
C TRP A 282 9.49 -15.99 -6.30
N PHE A 283 8.31 -16.49 -5.90
CA PHE A 283 7.24 -15.66 -5.36
C PHE A 283 7.76 -14.82 -4.18
N VAL A 284 8.33 -15.46 -3.16
CA VAL A 284 8.88 -14.78 -1.97
C VAL A 284 10.01 -13.84 -2.35
N PHE A 285 10.95 -14.29 -3.20
CA PHE A 285 12.04 -13.43 -3.63
C PHE A 285 11.56 -12.13 -4.30
N TRP A 286 10.60 -12.23 -5.23
CA TRP A 286 10.11 -11.05 -5.95
C TRP A 286 9.28 -10.13 -5.06
N GLU A 287 8.53 -10.68 -4.12
CA GLU A 287 7.86 -9.89 -3.08
C GLU A 287 8.87 -9.02 -2.33
N GLU A 288 9.85 -9.64 -1.68
CA GLU A 288 10.88 -8.96 -0.90
C GLU A 288 11.69 -7.95 -1.74
N PHE A 289 11.97 -8.31 -3.00
CA PHE A 289 12.72 -7.45 -3.90
C PHE A 289 11.91 -6.23 -4.37
N THR A 290 10.61 -6.37 -4.60
CA THR A 290 9.76 -5.21 -4.96
C THR A 290 9.59 -4.23 -3.82
N GLU A 291 9.60 -4.70 -2.58
CA GLU A 291 9.63 -3.83 -1.41
C GLU A 291 10.94 -3.06 -1.30
N LEU A 292 12.08 -3.70 -1.59
CA LEU A 292 13.35 -3.00 -1.71
C LEU A 292 13.32 -1.91 -2.80
N ILE A 293 12.75 -2.22 -3.98
CA ILE A 293 12.57 -1.25 -5.06
C ILE A 293 11.68 -0.10 -4.61
N LEU A 294 10.59 -0.37 -3.88
CA LEU A 294 9.67 0.63 -3.37
C LEU A 294 10.38 1.62 -2.46
N ILE A 295 11.10 1.13 -1.44
CA ILE A 295 11.82 1.97 -0.48
C ILE A 295 12.98 2.71 -1.14
N GLY A 296 13.73 2.05 -2.02
CA GLY A 296 14.78 2.69 -2.81
C GLY A 296 14.25 3.85 -3.66
N SER A 297 13.09 3.65 -4.30
CA SER A 297 12.43 4.68 -5.11
C SER A 297 11.99 5.87 -4.25
N VAL A 298 11.44 5.62 -3.06
CA VAL A 298 11.08 6.70 -2.11
C VAL A 298 12.31 7.53 -1.73
N LEU A 299 13.44 6.88 -1.41
CA LEU A 299 14.68 7.58 -1.07
C LEU A 299 15.19 8.44 -2.23
N VAL A 300 15.21 7.90 -3.45
CA VAL A 300 15.61 8.65 -4.65
C VAL A 300 14.69 9.87 -4.86
N MET A 301 13.38 9.70 -4.71
CA MET A 301 12.42 10.81 -4.84
C MET A 301 12.66 11.89 -3.77
N LEU A 302 12.93 11.52 -2.52
CA LEU A 302 13.27 12.49 -1.47
C LEU A 302 14.61 13.17 -1.74
N TRP A 303 15.59 12.47 -2.31
CA TRP A 303 16.87 13.05 -2.69
C TRP A 303 16.75 14.08 -3.80
N VAL A 304 16.02 13.75 -4.87
CA VAL A 304 15.85 14.64 -6.03
C VAL A 304 14.96 15.85 -5.69
N PHE A 305 13.82 15.62 -5.03
CA PHE A 305 12.79 16.65 -4.86
C PHE A 305 12.79 17.33 -3.48
N GLN A 306 13.55 16.83 -2.51
CA GLN A 306 13.63 17.40 -1.16
C GLN A 306 15.09 17.53 -0.65
N PRO A 307 16.01 18.16 -1.41
CA PRO A 307 17.43 18.26 -1.05
C PRO A 307 17.67 18.92 0.32
N GLN A 308 16.76 19.81 0.74
CA GLN A 308 16.79 20.45 2.06
C GLN A 308 16.74 19.47 3.23
N LEU A 309 16.12 18.29 3.08
CA LEU A 309 16.08 17.27 4.13
C LEU A 309 17.49 16.75 4.42
N TRP A 310 18.24 16.49 3.36
CA TRP A 310 19.61 15.99 3.44
C TRP A 310 20.57 17.02 4.03
N THR A 311 20.46 18.28 3.61
CA THR A 311 21.27 19.39 4.16
C THR A 311 21.03 19.59 5.67
N ARG A 312 19.80 19.38 6.16
CA ARG A 312 19.51 19.45 7.60
C ARG A 312 20.16 18.28 8.35
N TRP A 313 20.13 17.10 7.77
CA TRP A 313 20.71 15.90 8.38
C TRP A 313 22.24 15.91 8.42
N THR A 314 22.89 16.37 7.35
CA THR A 314 24.36 16.50 7.34
C THR A 314 24.85 17.50 8.40
N LYS A 315 24.10 18.58 8.65
CA LYS A 315 24.37 19.53 9.75
C LYS A 315 24.14 18.94 11.14
N LEU A 316 23.23 17.98 11.28
CA LEU A 316 23.00 17.28 12.55
C LEU A 316 24.09 16.25 12.85
N LEU A 317 24.71 15.67 11.81
CA LEU A 317 25.74 14.64 11.93
C LEU A 317 27.17 15.19 11.95
N SER A 318 27.39 16.46 11.56
CA SER A 318 28.71 17.08 11.67
C SER A 318 29.10 17.20 13.15
N PRO A 319 30.23 16.62 13.60
CA PRO A 319 30.71 16.80 14.96
C PRO A 319 30.91 18.30 15.21
N LEU A 320 30.37 18.78 16.33
CA LEU A 320 30.44 20.17 16.77
C LEU A 320 31.88 20.69 16.83
#